data_AF-A0A162N7U5-F1
#
_entry.id   AF-A0A162N7U5-F1
#
_cell.length_a   1.000
_cell.length_b   1.000
_cell.length_c   1.000
_cell.angle_alpha   90.00
_cell.angle_beta   90.00
_cell.angle_gamma   90.00
#
_symmetry.space_group_name_H-M   'P 1'
#
loop_
_entity.id
_entity.type
_entity.pdbx_description
1 polymer ?
#
loop_
_entity_poly.entity_id
_entity_poly.type
_entity_poly.pdbx_seq_one_letter_code
_entity_poly.pdbx_strand_id
1 'polypeptide(L)'
;MQTVAATMILPSNYTKLKTKIRKGFSHMKADEWKSWVLVYSPMLLKPVLPSNMLNGWMHYVKACHILVKPSISFIEIDPAHRYLQEFCQSCEDTYEPKVLTCNMHLHLHLHDTIRDFGPVYGYWLFGFERYNGLLKNNKTNRKDGFEITYMTKFTSDAYKADYV
;
A
#
# COMPACT_ATOMS: atom_id res chain seq x y z
N MET A 1 5.38 -1.96 21.78
CA MET A 1 5.25 -1.82 20.31
C MET A 1 5.58 -0.40 19.82
N GLN A 2 4.87 0.66 20.26
CA GLN A 2 5.12 2.04 19.80
C GLN A 2 6.55 2.56 20.05
N THR A 3 7.10 2.31 21.24
CA THR A 3 8.46 2.74 21.62
C THR A 3 9.51 2.09 20.71
N VAL A 4 9.41 0.78 20.52
CA VAL A 4 10.29 0.02 19.60
C VAL A 4 10.17 0.53 18.17
N ALA A 5 8.95 0.78 17.68
CA ALA A 5 8.74 1.34 16.34
C ALA A 5 9.42 2.71 16.16
N ALA A 6 9.41 3.56 17.19
CA ALA A 6 10.03 4.88 17.13
C ALA A 6 11.57 4.83 17.09
N THR A 7 12.19 3.78 17.64
CA THR A 7 13.64 3.60 17.65
C THR A 7 14.19 2.84 16.44
N MET A 8 13.32 2.28 15.59
CA MET A 8 13.75 1.55 14.39
C MET A 8 14.36 2.50 13.35
N ILE A 9 15.55 2.14 12.86
CA ILE A 9 16.20 2.79 11.73
C ILE A 9 15.69 2.11 10.46
N LEU A 10 15.10 2.89 9.57
CA LEU A 10 14.57 2.40 8.30
C LEU A 10 15.54 2.70 7.15
N PRO A 11 15.62 1.83 6.13
CA PRO A 11 16.26 2.18 4.87
C PRO A 11 15.56 3.38 4.19
N SER A 12 16.27 4.09 3.33
CA SER A 12 15.83 5.36 2.73
C SER A 12 14.54 5.28 1.91
N ASN A 13 14.19 4.09 1.41
CA ASN A 13 13.00 3.83 0.60
C ASN A 13 11.73 3.53 1.42
N TYR A 14 11.78 3.60 2.75
CA TYR A 14 10.65 3.34 3.63
C TYR A 14 10.24 4.57 4.44
N THR A 15 8.94 4.83 4.51
CA THR A 15 8.37 5.91 5.32
C THR A 15 8.30 5.52 6.80
N LYS A 16 8.77 6.40 7.69
CA LYS A 16 8.54 6.29 9.14
C LYS A 16 7.07 6.50 9.47
N LEU A 17 6.54 5.67 10.38
CA LEU A 17 5.16 5.84 10.88
C LEU A 17 5.02 7.19 11.59
N LYS A 18 4.16 8.05 11.05
CA LYS A 18 3.76 9.34 11.65
C LYS A 18 2.59 9.14 12.60
N THR A 19 1.76 8.15 12.30
CA THR A 19 0.61 7.79 13.12
C THR A 19 1.04 6.92 14.30
N LYS A 20 0.54 7.22 15.51
CA LYS A 20 0.74 6.33 16.65
C LYS A 20 -0.04 5.03 16.38
N ILE A 21 0.61 3.87 16.50
CA ILE A 21 0.00 2.53 16.37
C ILE A 21 -1.26 2.42 17.25
N ARG A 22 -1.23 3.01 18.46
CA ARG A 22 -2.38 3.02 19.39
C ARG A 22 -3.60 3.79 18.88
N LYS A 23 -3.43 4.77 17.97
CA LYS A 23 -4.55 5.52 17.37
C LYS A 23 -5.28 4.72 16.28
N GLY A 24 -4.89 3.47 16.06
CA GLY A 24 -5.44 2.61 15.03
C GLY A 24 -4.81 2.85 13.67
N PHE A 25 -5.25 2.05 12.70
CA PHE A 25 -4.67 1.99 11.37
C PHE A 25 -5.41 2.86 10.32
N SER A 26 -6.54 3.46 10.69
CA SER A 26 -7.42 4.23 9.79
C SER A 26 -6.79 5.50 9.21
N HIS A 27 -5.72 6.02 9.81
CA HIS A 27 -5.05 7.25 9.39
C HIS A 27 -3.71 7.00 8.70
N MET A 28 -3.30 5.74 8.51
CA MET A 28 -2.06 5.42 7.85
C MET A 28 -2.19 5.62 6.34
N LYS A 29 -1.24 6.35 5.77
CA LYS A 29 -1.13 6.51 4.32
C LYS A 29 -0.56 5.26 3.67
N ALA A 30 -0.73 5.14 2.36
CA ALA A 30 -0.25 4.02 1.56
C ALA A 30 1.24 3.68 1.78
N ASP A 31 2.09 4.71 1.87
CA ASP A 31 3.53 4.56 2.11
C ASP A 31 3.85 4.10 3.54
N GLU A 32 3.08 4.55 4.53
CA GLU A 32 3.17 4.04 5.90
C GLU A 32 2.70 2.58 5.99
N TRP A 33 1.64 2.20 5.27
CA TRP A 33 1.17 0.82 5.16
C TRP A 33 2.21 -0.10 4.54
N LYS A 34 2.88 0.36 3.47
CA LYS A 34 4.00 -0.36 2.86
C LYS A 34 5.11 -0.61 3.88
N SER A 35 5.55 0.42 4.60
CA SER A 35 6.56 0.26 5.65
C SER A 35 6.10 -0.65 6.78
N TRP A 36 4.81 -0.57 7.15
CA TRP A 36 4.23 -1.42 8.17
C TRP A 36 4.33 -2.88 7.81
N VAL A 37 3.82 -3.27 6.64
CA VAL A 37 3.84 -4.66 6.19
C VAL A 37 5.28 -5.15 6.03
N LEU A 38 6.13 -4.40 5.34
CA LEU A 38 7.43 -4.90 4.91
C LEU A 38 8.54 -4.86 5.98
N VAL A 39 8.44 -3.97 6.97
CA VAL A 39 9.53 -3.72 7.94
C VAL A 39 9.06 -3.77 9.38
N TYR A 40 8.00 -3.02 9.73
CA TYR A 40 7.59 -2.92 11.14
C TYR A 40 6.91 -4.18 11.64
N SER A 41 5.89 -4.67 10.93
CA SER A 41 5.08 -5.80 11.38
C SER A 41 5.89 -7.08 11.61
N PRO A 42 6.89 -7.48 10.79
CA PRO A 42 7.72 -8.66 11.07
C PRO A 42 8.50 -8.55 12.39
N MET A 43 8.96 -7.34 12.73
CA MET A 43 9.77 -7.10 13.93
C MET A 43 8.90 -6.91 15.16
N LEU A 44 7.82 -6.15 15.02
CA LEU A 44 6.95 -5.72 16.11
C LEU A 44 5.95 -6.79 16.54
N LEU A 45 5.52 -7.66 15.61
CA LEU A 45 4.57 -8.73 15.92
C LEU A 45 5.26 -9.99 16.45
N LYS A 46 6.56 -10.19 16.16
CA LYS A 46 7.32 -11.36 16.61
C LYS A 46 7.25 -11.63 18.12
N PRO A 47 7.40 -10.63 19.02
CA PRO A 47 7.29 -10.88 20.46
C PRO A 47 5.85 -10.89 20.98
N VAL A 48 4.85 -10.66 20.12
CA VAL A 48 3.43 -10.47 20.52
C VAL A 48 2.56 -11.62 20.06
N LEU A 49 2.78 -12.14 18.86
CA LEU A 49 1.96 -13.19 18.26
C LEU A 49 2.52 -14.59 18.54
N PRO A 50 1.64 -15.59 18.75
CA PRO A 50 2.00 -17.00 18.66
C PRO A 50 2.69 -17.34 17.33
N SER A 51 3.60 -18.31 17.37
CA SER A 51 4.45 -18.67 16.23
C SER A 51 3.65 -19.06 14.98
N ASN A 52 2.53 -19.76 15.12
CA ASN A 52 1.66 -20.14 14.00
C ASN A 52 1.05 -18.92 13.31
N MET A 53 0.52 -17.96 14.09
CA MET A 53 -0.07 -16.72 13.57
C MET A 53 0.99 -15.86 12.89
N LEU A 54 2.18 -15.76 13.49
CA LEU A 54 3.29 -15.02 12.92
C LEU A 54 3.77 -15.64 11.61
N ASN A 55 3.90 -16.96 11.54
CA ASN A 55 4.29 -17.66 10.32
C ASN A 55 3.28 -17.39 9.19
N GLY A 56 1.98 -17.48 9.50
CA GLY A 56 0.90 -17.07 8.61
C GLY A 56 1.10 -15.66 8.04
N TRP A 57 1.26 -14.68 8.92
CA TRP A 57 1.51 -13.29 8.54
C TRP A 57 2.79 -13.12 7.69
N MET A 58 3.84 -13.88 7.99
CA MET A 58 5.10 -13.80 7.25
C MET A 58 4.97 -14.27 5.79
N HIS A 59 4.01 -15.15 5.45
CA HIS A 59 3.71 -15.46 4.05
C HIS A 59 3.21 -14.21 3.32
N TYR A 60 2.28 -13.46 3.91
CA TYR A 60 1.80 -12.19 3.33
C TYR A 60 2.94 -11.18 3.16
N VAL A 61 3.79 -11.01 4.17
CA VAL A 61 4.95 -10.10 4.10
C VAL A 61 5.90 -10.49 2.95
N LYS A 62 6.19 -11.77 2.78
CA LYS A 62 7.05 -12.28 1.69
C LYS A 62 6.43 -12.01 0.32
N ALA A 63 5.13 -12.25 0.17
CA ALA A 63 4.42 -11.91 -1.06
C ALA A 63 4.52 -10.41 -1.37
N CYS A 64 4.23 -9.54 -0.39
CA CYS A 64 4.29 -8.09 -0.59
C CYS A 64 5.68 -7.60 -0.97
N HIS A 65 6.77 -8.18 -0.43
CA HIS A 65 8.14 -7.82 -0.83
C HIS A 65 8.40 -8.02 -2.33
N ILE A 66 7.74 -8.99 -2.96
CA ILE A 66 7.83 -9.22 -4.39
C ILE A 66 6.88 -8.28 -5.15
N LEU A 67 5.61 -8.22 -4.73
CA LEU A 67 4.54 -7.52 -5.45
C LEU A 67 4.72 -6.00 -5.50
N VAL A 68 5.43 -5.41 -4.55
CA VAL A 68 5.69 -3.95 -4.51
C VAL A 68 6.91 -3.51 -5.32
N LYS A 69 7.62 -4.43 -5.98
CA LYS A 69 8.78 -4.08 -6.81
C LYS A 69 8.32 -3.31 -8.06
N PRO A 70 9.07 -2.29 -8.51
CA PRO A 70 8.77 -1.58 -9.75
C PRO A 70 8.87 -2.47 -11.00
N SER A 71 9.64 -3.56 -10.92
CA SER A 71 9.81 -4.57 -11.95
C SER A 71 9.80 -5.95 -11.29
N ILE A 72 9.08 -6.90 -11.89
CA ILE A 72 8.88 -8.26 -11.39
C ILE A 72 9.06 -9.20 -12.57
N SER A 73 9.90 -10.22 -12.42
CA SER A 73 10.03 -11.28 -13.43
C SER A 73 8.95 -12.35 -13.27
N PHE A 74 8.65 -13.10 -14.34
CA PHE A 74 7.70 -14.22 -14.28
C PHE A 74 8.17 -15.37 -13.39
N ILE A 75 9.46 -15.46 -13.07
CA ILE A 75 9.98 -16.46 -12.12
C ILE A 75 9.71 -16.01 -10.67
N GLU A 76 9.73 -14.70 -10.41
CA GLU A 76 9.49 -14.16 -9.07
C GLU A 76 8.01 -14.17 -8.68
N ILE A 77 7.10 -14.13 -9.65
CA ILE A 77 5.66 -14.06 -9.37
C ILE A 77 5.09 -15.38 -8.85
N ASP A 78 5.61 -16.53 -9.28
CA ASP A 78 5.12 -17.84 -8.84
C ASP A 78 5.29 -18.01 -7.32
N PRO A 79 6.47 -17.71 -6.70
CA PRO A 79 6.60 -17.65 -5.26
C PRO A 79 5.63 -16.67 -4.59
N ALA A 80 5.40 -15.48 -5.16
CA ALA A 80 4.49 -14.50 -4.58
C ALA A 80 3.05 -15.02 -4.52
N HIS A 81 2.59 -15.68 -5.59
CA HIS A 81 1.27 -16.31 -5.62
C HIS A 81 1.16 -17.41 -4.57
N ARG A 82 2.16 -18.30 -4.49
CA ARG A 82 2.19 -19.37 -3.47
C ARG A 82 2.15 -18.80 -2.05
N TYR A 83 2.89 -17.74 -1.77
CA TYR A 83 2.84 -17.09 -0.45
C TYR A 83 1.47 -16.49 -0.14
N LEU A 84 0.75 -15.95 -1.12
CA LEU A 84 -0.63 -15.47 -0.90
C LEU A 84 -1.61 -16.61 -0.63
N GLN A 85 -1.44 -17.76 -1.29
CA GLN A 85 -2.21 -18.98 -1.00
C GLN A 85 -1.93 -19.48 0.42
N GLU A 86 -0.65 -19.63 0.79
CA GLU A 86 -0.21 -20.06 2.12
C GLU A 86 -0.72 -19.10 3.21
N PHE A 87 -0.75 -17.79 2.94
CA PHE A 87 -1.34 -16.81 3.85
C PHE A 87 -2.85 -17.03 4.03
N CYS A 88 -3.61 -17.22 2.94
CA CYS A 88 -5.05 -17.45 3.02
C CYS A 88 -5.37 -18.76 3.75
N GLN A 89 -4.63 -19.83 3.47
CA GLN A 89 -4.77 -21.12 4.17
C GLN A 89 -4.47 -20.95 5.67
N SER A 90 -3.37 -20.28 6.01
CA SER A 90 -3.04 -20.02 7.41
C SER A 90 -4.12 -19.22 8.12
N CYS A 91 -4.79 -18.28 7.42
CA CYS A 91 -5.93 -17.56 7.99
C CYS A 91 -7.14 -18.47 8.21
N GLU A 92 -7.43 -19.38 7.29
CA GLU A 92 -8.52 -20.37 7.45
C GLU A 92 -8.26 -21.31 8.62
N ASP A 93 -7.02 -21.79 8.77
CA ASP A 93 -6.64 -22.74 9.83
C ASP A 93 -6.64 -22.09 11.22
N THR A 94 -6.36 -20.79 11.29
CA THR A 94 -6.09 -20.07 12.55
C THR A 94 -7.32 -19.32 13.07
N TYR A 95 -8.18 -18.82 12.18
CA TYR A 95 -9.27 -17.92 12.52
C TYR A 95 -10.63 -18.46 12.09
N GLU A 96 -11.70 -17.85 12.59
CA GLU A 96 -13.04 -18.16 12.09
C GLU A 96 -13.19 -17.81 10.59
N PRO A 97 -14.02 -18.53 9.82
CA PRO A 97 -14.18 -18.33 8.37
C PRO A 97 -14.51 -16.89 7.95
N LYS A 98 -15.11 -16.10 8.86
CA LYS A 98 -15.45 -14.68 8.62
C LYS A 98 -14.25 -13.76 8.44
N VAL A 99 -13.03 -14.22 8.76
CA VAL A 99 -11.81 -13.44 8.58
C VAL A 99 -11.40 -13.33 7.10
N LEU A 100 -11.76 -14.32 6.27
CA LEU A 100 -11.47 -14.28 4.84
C LEU A 100 -12.37 -13.26 4.14
N THR A 101 -11.75 -12.21 3.59
CA THR A 101 -12.46 -11.15 2.88
C THR A 101 -12.37 -11.33 1.37
N CYS A 102 -13.24 -10.65 0.62
CA CYS A 102 -13.17 -10.61 -0.85
C CYS A 102 -11.79 -10.13 -1.34
N ASN A 103 -11.18 -9.14 -0.68
CA ASN A 103 -9.85 -8.67 -1.04
C ASN A 103 -8.77 -9.75 -0.89
N MET A 104 -8.89 -10.63 0.11
CA MET A 104 -7.98 -11.76 0.27
C MET A 104 -8.16 -12.79 -0.86
N HIS A 105 -9.38 -13.04 -1.30
CA HIS A 105 -9.62 -13.84 -2.50
C HIS A 105 -9.00 -13.19 -3.75
N LEU A 106 -9.15 -11.87 -3.90
CA LEU A 106 -8.56 -11.12 -5.03
C LEU A 106 -7.02 -11.19 -5.06
N HIS A 107 -6.35 -11.44 -3.94
CA HIS A 107 -4.90 -11.68 -3.95
C HIS A 107 -4.52 -12.84 -4.88
N LEU A 108 -5.35 -13.88 -4.98
CA LEU A 108 -5.06 -15.05 -5.80
C LEU A 108 -5.06 -14.73 -7.31
N HIS A 109 -5.78 -13.68 -7.72
CA HIS A 109 -5.86 -13.22 -9.11
C HIS A 109 -4.74 -12.22 -9.50
N LEU A 110 -3.95 -11.74 -8.53
CA LEU A 110 -2.83 -10.83 -8.82
C LEU A 110 -1.78 -11.47 -9.72
N HIS A 111 -1.64 -12.79 -9.64
CA HIS A 111 -0.69 -13.53 -10.45
C HIS A 111 -0.96 -13.34 -11.95
N ASP A 112 -2.19 -13.65 -12.37
CA ASP A 112 -2.60 -13.52 -13.77
C ASP A 112 -2.65 -12.05 -14.18
N THR A 113 -3.15 -11.18 -13.28
CA THR A 113 -3.19 -9.73 -13.52
C THR A 113 -1.80 -9.14 -13.82
N ILE A 114 -0.76 -9.58 -13.10
CA ILE A 114 0.60 -9.07 -13.34
C ILE A 114 1.20 -9.66 -14.62
N ARG A 115 0.81 -10.88 -15.02
CA ARG A 115 1.21 -11.44 -16.32
C ARG A 115 0.62 -10.66 -17.48
N ASP A 116 -0.63 -10.25 -17.35
CA ASP A 116 -1.35 -9.53 -18.41
C ASP A 116 -0.99 -8.04 -18.49
N PHE A 117 -0.86 -7.37 -17.34
CA PHE A 117 -0.73 -5.90 -17.27
C PHE A 117 0.64 -5.41 -16.76
N GLY A 118 1.54 -6.32 -16.38
CA GLY A 118 2.83 -5.99 -15.77
C GLY A 118 2.75 -5.75 -14.26
N PRO A 119 3.81 -5.20 -13.63
CA PRO A 119 3.88 -5.04 -12.17
C PRO A 119 2.74 -4.17 -11.61
N VAL A 120 2.28 -4.49 -10.39
CA VAL A 120 1.22 -3.73 -9.68
C VAL A 120 1.54 -2.23 -9.61
N TYR A 121 2.82 -1.89 -9.50
CA TYR A 121 3.31 -0.51 -9.54
C TYR A 121 2.82 0.29 -10.77
N GLY A 122 2.62 -0.37 -11.91
CA GLY A 122 2.19 0.27 -13.16
C GLY A 122 0.74 0.73 -13.15
N TYR A 123 -0.14 0.07 -12.39
CA TYR A 123 -1.59 0.33 -12.41
C TYR A 123 -2.22 0.58 -11.04
N TRP A 124 -1.43 0.63 -9.97
CA TRP A 124 -1.95 0.97 -8.64
C TRP A 124 -2.56 2.39 -8.58
N LEU A 125 -3.53 2.58 -7.70
CA LEU A 125 -4.34 3.80 -7.69
C LEU A 125 -3.72 4.98 -6.91
N PHE A 126 -2.54 4.82 -6.32
CA PHE A 126 -1.93 5.87 -5.50
C PHE A 126 -1.69 7.18 -6.27
N GLY A 127 -1.34 7.09 -7.57
CA GLY A 127 -1.20 8.25 -8.44
C GLY A 127 -2.54 8.97 -8.65
N PHE A 128 -3.60 8.20 -8.94
CA PHE A 128 -4.95 8.72 -9.14
C PHE A 128 -5.52 9.35 -7.87
N GLU A 129 -5.37 8.71 -6.70
CA GLU A 129 -5.82 9.28 -5.42
C GLU A 129 -5.11 10.59 -5.08
N ARG A 130 -3.80 10.67 -5.33
CA ARG A 130 -3.04 11.91 -5.16
C ARG A 130 -3.58 13.01 -6.07
N TYR A 131 -3.87 12.67 -7.33
CA TYR A 131 -4.42 13.61 -8.29
C TYR A 131 -5.83 14.07 -7.90
N ASN A 132 -6.70 13.17 -7.44
CA ASN A 132 -8.01 13.51 -6.89
C ASN A 132 -7.89 14.49 -5.71
N GLY A 133 -6.88 14.33 -4.86
CA GLY A 133 -6.56 15.28 -3.79
C GLY A 133 -6.20 16.67 -4.33
N LEU A 134 -5.41 16.75 -5.40
CA LEU A 134 -5.07 18.03 -6.06
C LEU A 134 -6.31 18.68 -6.66
N LEU A 135 -7.14 17.91 -7.38
CA LEU A 135 -8.39 18.39 -7.96
C LEU A 135 -9.32 18.96 -6.89
N LYS A 136 -9.52 18.23 -5.79
CA LYS A 136 -10.37 18.64 -4.66
C LYS A 136 -9.90 19.94 -4.00
N ASN A 137 -8.60 20.22 -4.01
CA ASN A 137 -8.03 21.42 -3.40
C ASN A 137 -8.09 22.66 -4.30
N ASN A 138 -8.62 22.54 -5.52
CA ASN A 138 -8.88 23.71 -6.36
C ASN A 138 -10.09 24.48 -5.84
N LYS A 139 -9.81 25.68 -5.32
CA LYS A 139 -10.84 26.63 -4.88
C LYS A 139 -11.63 27.10 -6.11
N THR A 140 -12.90 26.75 -6.16
CA THR A 140 -13.86 27.28 -7.13
C THR A 140 -14.80 28.27 -6.45
N ASN A 141 -15.16 29.35 -7.17
CA ASN A 141 -16.18 30.30 -6.76
C ASN A 141 -17.62 29.78 -7.00
N ARG A 142 -17.76 28.57 -7.59
CA ARG A 142 -19.02 27.91 -8.02
C ARG A 142 -19.88 28.73 -8.99
N LYS A 143 -19.31 29.74 -9.63
CA LYS A 143 -19.98 30.58 -10.63
C LYS A 143 -19.65 30.12 -12.05
N ASP A 144 -18.38 29.79 -12.27
CA ASP A 144 -17.89 29.21 -13.51
C ASP A 144 -17.76 27.68 -13.36
N GLY A 145 -17.86 26.94 -14.47
CA GLY A 145 -17.67 25.48 -14.49
C GLY A 145 -16.33 25.08 -13.85
N PHE A 146 -16.29 23.89 -13.22
CA PHE A 146 -15.08 23.37 -12.58
C PHE A 146 -13.93 23.27 -13.60
N GLU A 147 -14.25 22.86 -14.82
CA GLU A 147 -13.33 22.66 -15.93
C GLU A 147 -12.61 23.97 -16.29
N ILE A 148 -13.37 25.07 -16.42
CA ILE A 148 -12.81 26.40 -16.74
C ILE A 148 -11.89 26.86 -15.61
N THR A 149 -12.38 26.78 -14.36
CA THR A 149 -11.59 27.19 -13.18
C THR A 149 -10.30 26.38 -13.08
N TYR A 150 -10.39 25.07 -13.30
CA TYR A 150 -9.24 24.17 -13.26
C TYR A 150 -8.24 24.49 -14.36
N MET A 151 -8.69 24.65 -15.61
CA MET A 151 -7.82 24.94 -16.75
C MET A 151 -7.11 26.28 -16.59
N THR A 152 -7.80 27.36 -16.20
CA THR A 152 -7.18 28.68 -15.97
C THR A 152 -6.10 28.61 -14.90
N LYS A 153 -6.38 27.90 -13.80
CA LYS A 153 -5.41 27.74 -12.71
C LYS A 153 -4.22 26.88 -13.14
N PHE A 154 -4.46 25.78 -13.84
CA PHE A 154 -3.40 24.91 -14.36
C PHE A 154 -2.46 25.68 -15.29
N THR A 155 -3.00 26.44 -16.26
CA THR A 155 -2.19 27.27 -17.15
C THR A 155 -1.44 28.34 -16.37
N SER A 156 -2.09 29.03 -15.43
CA SER A 156 -1.43 30.05 -14.61
C SER A 156 -0.28 29.48 -13.78
N ASP A 157 -0.42 28.28 -13.23
CA ASP A 157 0.62 27.62 -12.44
C ASP A 157 1.76 27.09 -13.32
N ALA A 158 1.45 26.59 -14.53
CA ALA A 158 2.43 26.07 -15.48
C ALA A 158 3.36 27.16 -16.03
N TYR A 159 2.79 28.30 -16.42
CA TYR A 159 3.54 29.44 -16.96
C TYR A 159 4.09 30.37 -15.88
N LYS A 160 3.86 30.09 -14.59
CA LYS A 160 4.27 30.95 -13.47
C LYS A 160 5.79 31.18 -13.42
N ALA A 161 6.58 30.19 -13.87
CA ALA A 161 8.03 30.27 -13.93
C ALA A 161 8.55 31.16 -15.07
N ASP A 162 7.74 31.40 -16.11
CA ASP A 162 8.13 32.23 -17.27
C ASP A 162 7.99 33.73 -16.99
N TYR A 163 7.38 34.09 -15.86
CA TYR A 163 7.19 35.47 -15.39
C TYR A 163 8.15 35.86 -14.25
N VAL A 164 9.16 35.03 -13.94
CA VAL A 164 10.21 35.29 -12.93
C VAL A 164 11.53 35.63 -13.59
#